data_AF-A0A1I8BCB9-F1
#
_entry.id   AF-A0A1I8BCB9-F1
#
_cell.length_a   1.000
_cell.length_b   1.000
_cell.length_c   1.000
_cell.angle_alpha   90.00
_cell.angle_beta   90.00
_cell.angle_gamma   90.00
#
_symmetry.space_group_name_H-M   'P 1'
#
loop_
_entity.id
_entity.type
_entity.pdbx_description
1 polymer ?
#
loop_
_entity_poly.entity_id
_entity_poly.type
_entity_poly.pdbx_seq_one_letter_code
_entity_poly.pdbx_strand_id
1 'polypeptide(L)'
;MTILGTTIPEIAWHKAGIAKPNCTLLTVEQPPEAIEIIKQRCKERNSKFFIVPSTINSYQWPNSNIKFGISGYHQHSNVSLALQLARIFCLNSASHKNGNLIPFLNQNSSKETTKINNILNGFEVNENIYKALFNCKWLGRSQILKKKNIYYFLDGAHTPLSIKYCAQWFKENSFNNNNNIQRLLIFHCTGYRDSSQLLPVFKDFNFNAALFCPAIIEENNSLINDSINLNHDSSKELKRCFKDKQLWMELFENKIENNNSKSNQIPTKPNAQCFSCISQTLEWITKYSLNMSKGNELHVLITGSLHLVGDTLAILERSLNELEELK
;
A
#
# COMPACT_ATOMS: atom_id res chain seq x y z
N MET A 1 3.14 11.81 18.49
CA MET A 1 2.22 11.23 19.49
C MET A 1 1.82 9.83 19.01
N THR A 2 2.15 8.79 19.76
CA THR A 2 1.79 7.40 19.46
C THR A 2 0.46 7.07 20.14
N ILE A 3 -0.65 7.44 19.50
CA ILE A 3 -2.02 7.35 20.04
C ILE A 3 -2.38 5.92 20.50
N LEU A 4 -1.75 4.88 19.94
CA LEU A 4 -2.03 3.48 20.22
C LEU A 4 -0.97 2.78 21.08
N GLY A 5 0.01 3.53 21.62
CA GLY A 5 1.16 2.96 22.32
C GLY A 5 2.40 2.77 21.43
N THR A 6 3.49 2.35 22.05
CA THR A 6 4.83 2.21 21.44
C THR A 6 5.24 0.76 21.26
N THR A 7 4.53 -0.18 21.88
CA THR A 7 4.82 -1.62 21.81
C THR A 7 3.75 -2.37 21.02
N ILE A 8 4.12 -3.52 20.45
CA ILE A 8 3.17 -4.39 19.72
C ILE A 8 1.97 -4.80 20.61
N PRO A 9 2.15 -5.20 21.89
CA PRO A 9 1.03 -5.52 22.77
C PRO A 9 0.05 -4.36 23.01
N GLU A 10 0.54 -3.14 23.26
CA GLU A 10 -0.32 -1.95 23.46
C GLU A 10 -1.15 -1.66 22.20
N ILE A 11 -0.50 -1.68 21.04
CA ILE A 11 -1.16 -1.45 19.75
C ILE A 11 -2.20 -2.54 19.49
N ALA A 12 -1.87 -3.80 19.76
CA ALA A 12 -2.80 -4.93 19.62
C ALA A 12 -3.99 -4.79 20.56
N TRP A 13 -3.79 -4.35 21.80
CA TRP A 13 -4.85 -4.17 22.79
C TRP A 13 -5.88 -3.14 22.33
N HIS A 14 -5.42 -1.98 21.83
CA HIS A 14 -6.29 -0.95 21.28
C HIS A 14 -7.06 -1.45 20.05
N LYS A 15 -6.39 -2.14 19.12
CA LYS A 15 -7.02 -2.67 17.90
C LYS A 15 -8.04 -3.77 18.20
N ALA A 16 -7.75 -4.65 19.15
CA ALA A 16 -8.67 -5.70 19.60
C ALA A 16 -9.90 -5.13 20.33
N GLY A 17 -9.91 -3.84 20.69
CA GLY A 17 -11.06 -3.15 21.27
C GLY A 17 -12.31 -3.11 20.38
N ILE A 18 -12.18 -3.40 19.07
CA ILE A 18 -13.33 -3.56 18.18
C ILE A 18 -14.15 -4.82 18.49
N ALA A 19 -13.57 -5.81 19.17
CA ALA A 19 -14.26 -7.03 19.57
C ALA A 19 -15.47 -6.70 20.46
N LYS A 20 -16.65 -7.16 20.05
CA LYS A 20 -17.91 -6.96 20.77
C LYS A 20 -18.35 -8.26 21.46
N PRO A 21 -19.16 -8.18 22.53
CA PRO A 21 -19.66 -9.37 23.18
C PRO A 21 -20.29 -10.37 22.21
N ASN A 22 -19.95 -11.65 22.35
CA ASN A 22 -20.51 -12.75 21.57
C ASN A 22 -20.29 -12.68 20.04
N CYS A 23 -19.34 -11.86 19.55
CA CYS A 23 -19.01 -11.80 18.12
C CYS A 23 -17.96 -12.84 17.71
N THR A 24 -17.71 -12.97 16.41
CA THR A 24 -16.55 -13.70 15.87
C THR A 24 -15.54 -12.70 15.35
N LEU A 25 -14.32 -12.74 15.88
CA LEU A 25 -13.20 -11.92 15.45
C LEU A 25 -12.26 -12.75 14.57
N LEU A 26 -11.94 -12.20 13.39
CA LEU A 26 -10.99 -12.76 12.45
C LEU A 26 -9.75 -11.88 12.36
N THR A 27 -8.59 -12.50 12.18
CA THR A 27 -7.34 -11.82 11.83
C THR A 27 -6.57 -12.64 10.80
N VAL A 28 -5.67 -11.96 10.08
CA VAL A 28 -4.52 -12.62 9.43
C VAL A 28 -3.47 -12.99 10.48
N GLU A 29 -2.41 -13.69 10.08
CA GLU A 29 -1.25 -13.94 10.95
C GLU A 29 -0.70 -12.63 11.55
N GLN A 30 -0.31 -12.67 12.82
CA GLN A 30 0.25 -11.54 13.56
C GLN A 30 1.43 -12.03 14.40
N PRO A 31 2.30 -11.12 14.88
CA PRO A 31 3.32 -11.47 15.88
C PRO A 31 2.72 -12.22 17.07
N PRO A 32 3.44 -13.20 17.66
CA PRO A 32 2.92 -14.00 18.77
C PRO A 32 2.39 -13.16 19.93
N GLU A 33 3.10 -12.09 20.30
CA GLU A 33 2.69 -11.19 21.37
C GLU A 33 1.40 -10.42 21.06
N ALA A 34 1.11 -10.14 19.79
CA ALA A 34 -0.17 -9.53 19.39
C ALA A 34 -1.31 -10.55 19.44
N ILE A 35 -1.06 -11.80 19.01
CA ILE A 35 -2.05 -12.88 19.05
C ILE A 35 -2.51 -13.16 20.48
N GLU A 36 -1.59 -13.18 21.45
CA GLU A 36 -1.93 -13.40 22.86
C GLU A 36 -2.89 -12.33 23.38
N ILE A 37 -2.60 -11.06 23.11
CA ILE A 37 -3.46 -9.93 23.48
C ILE A 37 -4.84 -10.04 22.82
N ILE A 38 -4.90 -10.36 21.53
CA ILE A 38 -6.18 -10.51 20.82
C ILE A 38 -6.99 -11.66 21.41
N LYS A 39 -6.36 -12.81 21.72
CA LYS A 39 -7.02 -13.96 22.36
C LYS A 39 -7.58 -13.59 23.73
N GLN A 40 -6.79 -12.88 24.55
CA GLN A 40 -7.24 -12.40 25.86
C GLN A 40 -8.47 -11.50 25.73
N ARG A 41 -8.43 -10.53 24.80
CA ARG A 41 -9.56 -9.62 24.55
C ARG A 41 -10.81 -10.35 24.06
N CYS A 42 -10.66 -11.35 23.21
CA CYS A 42 -11.78 -12.19 22.80
C CYS A 42 -12.37 -12.97 23.98
N LYS A 43 -11.53 -13.53 24.86
CA LYS A 43 -11.98 -14.22 26.09
C LYS A 43 -12.76 -13.30 27.02
N GLU A 44 -12.25 -12.08 27.28
CA GLU A 44 -12.93 -11.06 28.09
C GLU A 44 -14.31 -10.65 27.54
N ARG A 45 -14.47 -10.72 26.21
CA ARG A 45 -15.72 -10.38 25.51
C ARG A 45 -16.59 -11.59 25.21
N ASN A 46 -16.24 -12.80 25.63
CA ASN A 46 -16.93 -14.02 25.22
C ASN A 46 -17.08 -14.12 23.68
N SER A 47 -16.07 -13.63 22.95
CA SER A 47 -16.02 -13.63 21.48
C SER A 47 -15.20 -14.83 20.99
N LYS A 48 -15.56 -15.35 19.82
CA LYS A 48 -14.76 -16.36 19.13
C LYS A 48 -13.59 -15.71 18.42
N PHE A 49 -12.47 -16.43 18.33
CA PHE A 49 -11.24 -15.95 17.69
C PHE A 49 -10.74 -16.97 16.68
N PHE A 50 -10.52 -16.52 15.44
CA PHE A 50 -9.90 -17.33 14.40
C PHE A 50 -8.88 -16.56 13.59
N ILE A 51 -7.92 -17.30 13.05
CA ILE A 51 -6.95 -16.82 12.06
C ILE A 51 -7.42 -17.29 10.68
N VAL A 52 -7.37 -16.43 9.67
CA VAL A 52 -7.69 -16.79 8.29
C VAL A 52 -6.48 -17.45 7.61
N PRO A 53 -6.66 -18.28 6.57
CA PRO A 53 -5.54 -18.82 5.80
C PRO A 53 -4.59 -17.72 5.33
N SER A 54 -3.28 -17.92 5.46
CA SER A 54 -2.28 -16.93 5.03
C SER A 54 -2.06 -16.88 3.53
N THR A 55 -2.53 -17.90 2.79
CA THR A 55 -2.37 -17.99 1.34
C THR A 55 -3.71 -18.21 0.62
N ILE A 56 -3.82 -17.62 -0.56
CA ILE A 56 -4.93 -17.84 -1.49
C ILE A 56 -4.97 -19.29 -1.99
N ASN A 57 -3.86 -20.04 -1.92
CA ASN A 57 -3.81 -21.45 -2.32
C ASN A 57 -4.64 -22.38 -1.41
N SER A 58 -5.07 -21.90 -0.25
CA SER A 58 -5.99 -22.65 0.62
C SER A 58 -7.42 -22.68 0.11
N TYR A 59 -7.73 -21.95 -0.98
CA TYR A 59 -9.04 -21.86 -1.59
C TYR A 59 -9.06 -22.60 -2.93
N GLN A 60 -10.23 -23.13 -3.30
CA GLN A 60 -10.44 -23.74 -4.61
C GLN A 60 -11.00 -22.67 -5.54
N TRP A 61 -10.23 -22.32 -6.56
CA TRP A 61 -10.55 -21.23 -7.47
C TRP A 61 -11.10 -21.76 -8.80
N PRO A 62 -11.89 -20.95 -9.53
CA PRO A 62 -12.45 -21.39 -10.81
C PRO A 62 -11.41 -21.40 -11.93
N ASN A 63 -10.28 -20.70 -11.76
CA ASN A 63 -9.21 -20.56 -12.75
C ASN A 63 -7.86 -20.97 -12.16
N SER A 64 -6.91 -21.39 -12.99
CA SER A 64 -5.54 -21.72 -12.54
C SER A 64 -4.65 -20.49 -12.33
N ASN A 65 -4.85 -19.42 -13.12
CA ASN A 65 -4.10 -18.17 -13.00
C ASN A 65 -4.92 -17.10 -12.28
N ILE A 66 -4.74 -17.01 -10.97
CA ILE A 66 -5.52 -16.10 -10.12
C ILE A 66 -5.00 -14.68 -10.27
N LYS A 67 -5.92 -13.76 -10.62
CA LYS A 67 -5.64 -12.33 -10.64
C LYS A 67 -6.71 -11.60 -9.83
N PHE A 68 -6.27 -10.59 -9.09
CA PHE A 68 -7.15 -9.69 -8.35
C PHE A 68 -7.07 -8.28 -8.95
N GLY A 69 -8.10 -7.47 -8.73
CA GLY A 69 -8.11 -6.10 -9.23
C GLY A 69 -7.10 -5.18 -8.54
N ILE A 70 -6.62 -5.58 -7.36
CA ILE A 70 -5.55 -4.90 -6.61
C ILE A 70 -4.31 -5.80 -6.64
N SER A 71 -3.20 -5.27 -7.15
CA SER A 71 -1.94 -6.01 -7.29
C SER A 71 -1.11 -6.04 -6.00
N GLY A 72 -0.15 -6.97 -5.95
CA GLY A 72 0.85 -7.10 -4.89
C GLY A 72 0.61 -8.30 -3.97
N TYR A 73 1.70 -8.98 -3.59
CA TYR A 73 1.66 -10.21 -2.80
C TYR A 73 0.89 -10.06 -1.47
N HIS A 74 1.04 -8.93 -0.80
CA HIS A 74 0.34 -8.62 0.45
C HIS A 74 -1.18 -8.59 0.30
N GLN A 75 -1.73 -8.47 -0.91
CA GLN A 75 -3.17 -8.56 -1.15
C GLN A 75 -3.71 -9.97 -0.95
N HIS A 76 -2.88 -11.01 -1.01
CA HIS A 76 -3.33 -12.40 -0.80
C HIS A 76 -3.95 -12.58 0.60
N SER A 77 -3.31 -12.02 1.64
CA SER A 77 -3.84 -12.08 3.00
C SER A 77 -5.08 -11.19 3.17
N ASN A 78 -5.12 -10.02 2.51
CA ASN A 78 -6.31 -9.16 2.49
C ASN A 78 -7.51 -9.83 1.81
N VAL A 79 -7.29 -10.52 0.69
CA VAL A 79 -8.32 -11.29 -0.03
C VAL A 79 -8.82 -12.45 0.82
N SER A 80 -7.91 -13.22 1.43
CA SER A 80 -8.28 -14.30 2.36
C SER A 80 -9.15 -13.79 3.51
N LEU A 81 -8.75 -12.67 4.13
CA LEU A 81 -9.52 -12.04 5.19
C LEU A 81 -10.90 -11.58 4.70
N ALA A 82 -10.98 -10.93 3.54
CA ALA A 82 -12.23 -10.48 2.95
C ALA A 82 -13.19 -11.65 2.65
N LEU A 83 -12.68 -12.75 2.08
CA LEU A 83 -13.45 -13.95 1.79
C LEU A 83 -14.05 -14.56 3.06
N GLN A 84 -13.25 -14.73 4.12
CA GLN A 84 -13.74 -15.31 5.37
C GLN A 84 -14.70 -14.38 6.10
N LEU A 85 -14.45 -13.07 6.10
CA LEU A 85 -15.37 -12.08 6.67
C LEU A 85 -16.73 -12.12 5.96
N ALA A 86 -16.74 -12.10 4.61
CA ALA A 86 -17.97 -12.17 3.82
C ALA A 86 -18.71 -13.49 4.05
N ARG A 87 -18.00 -14.62 4.10
CA ARG A 87 -18.58 -15.93 4.39
C ARG A 87 -19.26 -15.96 5.77
N ILE A 88 -18.56 -15.53 6.82
CA ILE A 88 -19.11 -15.53 8.18
C ILE A 88 -20.29 -14.57 8.30
N PHE A 89 -20.20 -13.40 7.67
CA PHE A 89 -21.32 -12.45 7.63
C PHE A 89 -22.56 -13.08 7.00
N CYS A 90 -22.44 -13.66 5.80
CA CYS A 90 -23.55 -14.31 5.11
C CYS A 90 -24.17 -15.46 5.93
N LEU A 91 -23.34 -16.30 6.56
CA LEU A 91 -23.81 -17.40 7.41
C LEU A 91 -24.58 -16.88 8.63
N ASN A 92 -24.07 -15.84 9.30
CA ASN A 92 -24.76 -15.24 10.44
C ASN A 92 -26.07 -14.58 10.00
N SER A 93 -26.09 -13.86 8.88
CA SER A 93 -27.30 -13.23 8.34
C SER A 93 -28.37 -14.24 7.95
N ALA A 94 -27.99 -15.37 7.34
CA ALA A 94 -28.93 -16.45 7.02
C ALA A 94 -29.47 -17.14 8.29
N SER A 95 -28.63 -17.31 9.29
CA SER A 95 -29.03 -17.88 10.59
C SER A 95 -30.09 -17.04 11.30
N HIS A 96 -29.92 -15.72 11.30
CA HIS A 96 -30.89 -14.79 11.88
C HIS A 96 -32.24 -14.81 11.14
N LYS A 97 -32.24 -15.05 9.82
CA LYS A 97 -33.47 -15.11 9.01
C LYS A 97 -34.24 -16.43 9.19
N ASN A 98 -33.52 -17.54 9.37
CA ASN A 98 -34.12 -18.88 9.41
C ASN A 98 -34.36 -19.41 10.85
N GLY A 99 -34.14 -18.59 11.89
CA GLY A 99 -34.31 -18.99 13.29
C GLY A 99 -33.31 -20.04 13.81
N ASN A 100 -32.46 -20.59 12.93
CA ASN A 100 -31.49 -21.63 13.22
C ASN A 100 -30.07 -21.07 13.03
N LEU A 101 -29.28 -21.01 14.11
CA LEU A 101 -27.83 -20.81 14.05
C LEU A 101 -27.23 -21.88 13.14
N ILE A 102 -26.76 -21.50 11.94
CA ILE A 102 -26.07 -22.45 11.05
C ILE A 102 -24.81 -22.92 11.80
N PRO A 103 -24.69 -24.21 12.17
CA PRO A 103 -23.63 -24.67 13.08
C PRO A 103 -22.33 -24.93 12.33
N PHE A 104 -21.84 -24.01 11.48
CA PHE A 104 -20.52 -24.22 10.86
C PHE A 104 -19.41 -24.19 11.93
N LEU A 105 -19.61 -23.42 13.00
CA LEU A 105 -18.66 -23.36 14.12
C LEU A 105 -18.79 -24.54 15.10
N ASN A 106 -19.78 -25.43 14.92
CA ASN A 106 -19.94 -26.64 15.74
C ASN A 106 -19.48 -27.93 15.01
N GLN A 107 -19.02 -27.86 13.76
CA GLN A 107 -18.43 -29.00 13.03
C GLN A 107 -16.99 -29.33 13.46
N ASN A 108 -16.62 -29.05 14.71
CA ASN A 108 -15.37 -29.52 15.31
C ASN A 108 -15.58 -30.66 16.33
N SER A 109 -16.72 -31.38 16.26
CA SER A 109 -16.99 -32.57 17.06
C SER A 109 -16.90 -33.89 16.29
N SER A 110 -16.31 -33.91 15.09
CA SER A 110 -15.94 -35.15 14.41
C SER A 110 -14.52 -35.08 13.86
N LYS A 111 -13.60 -35.65 14.65
CA LYS A 111 -12.35 -36.32 14.26
C LYS A 111 -11.62 -35.70 13.06
N GLU A 112 -10.76 -34.72 13.36
CA GLU A 112 -9.57 -34.22 12.60
C GLU A 112 -9.36 -32.70 12.75
N THR A 113 -9.86 -32.07 13.80
CA THR A 113 -9.23 -30.85 14.29
C THR A 113 -7.92 -31.21 14.97
N THR A 114 -6.82 -31.19 14.21
CA THR A 114 -5.52 -30.90 14.83
C THR A 114 -5.70 -29.60 15.62
N LYS A 115 -5.66 -29.71 16.95
CA LYS A 115 -5.80 -28.66 17.98
C LYS A 115 -4.75 -27.52 17.89
N ILE A 116 -4.13 -27.33 16.73
CA ILE A 116 -3.00 -26.46 16.52
C ILE A 116 -3.53 -25.26 15.71
N ASN A 117 -3.88 -24.18 16.42
CA ASN A 117 -3.88 -22.77 15.97
C ASN A 117 -5.17 -22.02 15.58
N ASN A 118 -6.40 -22.53 15.76
CA ASN A 118 -7.64 -21.79 15.42
C ASN A 118 -7.64 -21.19 14.00
N ILE A 119 -6.99 -21.84 13.03
CA ILE A 119 -6.95 -21.38 11.64
C ILE A 119 -8.18 -21.92 10.90
N LEU A 120 -8.89 -21.05 10.16
CA LEU A 120 -10.00 -21.46 9.31
C LEU A 120 -9.52 -22.15 8.04
N ASN A 121 -10.30 -23.10 7.53
CA ASN A 121 -10.06 -23.68 6.21
C ASN A 121 -10.59 -22.74 5.12
N GLY A 122 -9.90 -22.72 3.97
CA GLY A 122 -10.44 -22.11 2.76
C GLY A 122 -11.64 -22.89 2.21
N PHE A 123 -12.24 -22.38 1.15
CA PHE A 123 -13.44 -22.93 0.55
C PHE A 123 -13.45 -22.72 -0.97
N GLU A 124 -14.44 -23.30 -1.63
CA GLU A 124 -14.68 -23.10 -3.06
C GLU A 124 -15.14 -21.67 -3.36
N VAL A 125 -14.35 -20.96 -4.15
CA VAL A 125 -14.65 -19.62 -4.63
C VAL A 125 -15.38 -19.75 -5.96
N ASN A 126 -16.67 -19.43 -5.98
CA ASN A 126 -17.42 -19.42 -7.22
C ASN A 126 -17.04 -18.25 -8.14
N GLU A 127 -17.46 -18.34 -9.40
CA GLU A 127 -17.20 -17.35 -10.45
C GLU A 127 -17.63 -15.92 -10.08
N ASN A 128 -18.76 -15.75 -9.38
CA ASN A 128 -19.26 -14.42 -9.02
C ASN A 128 -18.38 -13.76 -7.97
N ILE A 129 -17.92 -14.51 -6.97
CA ILE A 129 -16.98 -14.03 -5.96
C ILE A 129 -15.63 -13.71 -6.61
N TYR A 130 -15.14 -14.59 -7.49
CA TYR A 130 -13.89 -14.34 -8.21
C TYR A 130 -13.96 -13.07 -9.07
N LYS A 131 -15.04 -12.89 -9.86
CA LYS A 131 -15.28 -11.67 -10.64
C LYS A 131 -15.33 -10.41 -9.76
N ALA A 132 -15.93 -10.49 -8.56
CA ALA A 132 -15.94 -9.36 -7.63
C ALA A 132 -14.53 -8.99 -7.14
N LEU A 133 -13.69 -9.98 -6.82
CA LEU A 133 -12.29 -9.75 -6.44
C LEU A 133 -11.44 -9.22 -7.61
N PHE A 134 -11.67 -9.74 -8.82
CA PHE A 134 -11.00 -9.31 -10.05
C PHE A 134 -11.36 -7.86 -10.42
N ASN A 135 -12.62 -7.46 -10.24
CA ASN A 135 -13.09 -6.10 -10.54
C ASN A 135 -12.87 -5.10 -9.40
N CYS A 136 -12.36 -5.56 -8.25
CA CYS A 136 -12.14 -4.70 -7.09
C CYS A 136 -11.10 -3.62 -7.41
N LYS A 137 -11.48 -2.35 -7.26
CA LYS A 137 -10.59 -1.20 -7.43
C LYS A 137 -10.40 -0.51 -6.08
N TRP A 138 -9.15 -0.16 -5.77
CA TRP A 138 -8.83 0.66 -4.61
C TRP A 138 -7.84 1.75 -5.04
N LEU A 139 -8.36 2.98 -5.17
CA LEU A 139 -7.56 4.11 -5.64
C LEU A 139 -6.35 4.37 -4.73
N GLY A 140 -5.19 4.52 -5.34
CA GLY A 140 -3.92 4.74 -4.63
C GLY A 140 -3.35 3.50 -3.93
N ARG A 141 -3.80 2.28 -4.29
CA ARG A 141 -3.22 1.01 -3.81
C ARG A 141 -2.75 0.18 -4.99
N SER A 142 -1.43 0.12 -5.17
CA SER A 142 -0.79 -0.61 -6.27
C SER A 142 -1.46 -0.32 -7.62
N GLN A 143 -1.83 0.95 -7.85
CA GLN A 143 -2.58 1.41 -9.02
C GLN A 143 -1.61 1.91 -10.08
N ILE A 144 -1.82 1.52 -11.34
CA ILE A 144 -1.05 1.99 -12.49
C ILE A 144 -1.97 2.83 -13.38
N LEU A 145 -1.60 4.09 -13.63
CA LEU A 145 -2.26 4.95 -14.60
C LEU A 145 -1.29 5.25 -15.76
N LYS A 146 -1.79 5.20 -16.99
CA LYS A 146 -1.01 5.52 -18.19
C LYS A 146 -1.49 6.83 -18.81
N LYS A 147 -0.57 7.75 -19.05
CA LYS A 147 -0.80 8.98 -19.83
C LYS A 147 0.31 9.14 -20.86
N LYS A 148 -0.03 8.94 -22.15
CA LYS A 148 0.96 8.88 -23.25
C LYS A 148 2.03 7.81 -22.97
N ASN A 149 3.31 8.18 -22.92
CA ASN A 149 4.45 7.31 -22.62
C ASN A 149 4.83 7.29 -21.12
N ILE A 150 4.02 7.91 -20.25
CA ILE A 150 4.25 7.96 -18.81
C ILE A 150 3.31 6.97 -18.10
N TYR A 151 3.89 6.15 -17.23
CA TYR A 151 3.18 5.23 -16.35
C TYR A 151 3.38 5.69 -14.91
N TYR A 152 2.29 6.08 -14.26
CA TYR A 152 2.25 6.49 -12.87
C TYR A 152 1.89 5.29 -11.99
N PHE A 153 2.81 4.89 -11.14
CA PHE A 153 2.67 3.83 -10.16
C PHE A 153 2.32 4.48 -8.81
N LEU A 154 1.07 4.34 -8.38
CA LEU A 154 0.49 5.07 -7.26
C LEU A 154 0.24 4.12 -6.10
N ASP A 155 0.95 4.32 -4.99
CA ASP A 155 0.74 3.54 -3.77
C ASP A 155 0.92 4.38 -2.50
N GLY A 156 -0.14 4.51 -1.70
CA GLY A 156 -0.14 5.27 -0.45
C GLY A 156 0.57 4.59 0.74
N ALA A 157 1.54 3.72 0.50
CA ALA A 157 2.41 3.15 1.51
C ALA A 157 3.14 4.25 2.30
N HIS A 158 3.21 4.09 3.62
CA HIS A 158 3.74 5.12 4.54
C HIS A 158 4.24 4.54 5.87
N THR A 159 4.50 3.24 5.90
CA THR A 159 5.10 2.51 7.03
C THR A 159 6.25 1.65 6.50
N PRO A 160 7.24 1.27 7.32
CA PRO A 160 8.37 0.47 6.84
C PRO A 160 7.94 -0.82 6.12
N LEU A 161 6.93 -1.52 6.64
CA LEU A 161 6.42 -2.74 6.02
C LEU A 161 5.66 -2.46 4.71
N SER A 162 4.77 -1.46 4.68
CA SER A 162 4.02 -1.13 3.46
C SER A 162 4.91 -0.60 2.34
N ILE A 163 5.97 0.15 2.68
CA ILE A 163 6.94 0.63 1.69
C ILE A 163 7.72 -0.53 1.07
N LYS A 164 8.07 -1.57 1.85
CA LYS A 164 8.67 -2.80 1.28
C LYS A 164 7.73 -3.48 0.28
N TYR A 165 6.43 -3.58 0.58
CA TYR A 165 5.45 -4.15 -0.35
C TYR A 165 5.26 -3.29 -1.60
N CYS A 166 5.18 -1.97 -1.45
CA CYS A 166 5.12 -1.01 -2.56
C CYS A 166 6.36 -1.15 -3.47
N ALA A 167 7.55 -1.20 -2.87
CA ALA A 167 8.80 -1.35 -3.60
C ALA A 167 8.87 -2.68 -4.36
N GLN A 168 8.46 -3.79 -3.74
CA GLN A 168 8.38 -5.08 -4.40
C GLN A 168 7.41 -5.03 -5.60
N TRP A 169 6.19 -4.53 -5.39
CA TRP A 169 5.20 -4.39 -6.46
C TRP A 169 5.70 -3.51 -7.60
N PHE A 170 6.33 -2.37 -7.30
CA PHE A 170 6.92 -1.51 -8.32
C PHE A 170 8.04 -2.23 -9.08
N LYS A 171 8.89 -2.99 -8.38
CA LYS A 171 9.96 -3.77 -9.01
C LYS A 171 9.41 -4.78 -10.00
N GLU A 172 8.42 -5.56 -9.59
CA GLU A 172 7.76 -6.60 -10.40
C GLU A 172 7.09 -6.05 -11.67
N ASN A 173 6.61 -4.80 -11.64
CA ASN A 173 5.86 -4.22 -12.76
C ASN A 173 6.69 -3.24 -13.62
N SER A 174 7.79 -2.71 -13.07
CA SER A 174 8.60 -1.68 -13.74
C SER A 174 9.92 -2.23 -14.31
N PHE A 175 10.48 -3.32 -13.75
CA PHE A 175 11.81 -3.85 -14.09
C PHE A 175 11.75 -5.08 -14.98
N ASN A 176 10.94 -5.02 -16.03
CA ASN A 176 10.99 -5.99 -17.12
C ASN A 176 12.30 -5.79 -17.91
N ASN A 177 12.69 -6.78 -18.73
CA ASN A 177 13.93 -6.78 -19.55
C ASN A 177 13.98 -5.70 -20.67
N ASN A 178 13.23 -4.60 -20.53
CA ASN A 178 13.20 -3.49 -21.47
C ASN A 178 14.17 -2.39 -21.01
N ASN A 179 15.22 -2.16 -21.80
CA ASN A 179 16.23 -1.15 -21.53
C ASN A 179 15.77 0.29 -21.84
N ASN A 180 14.58 0.48 -22.41
CA ASN A 180 14.05 1.78 -22.82
C ASN A 180 13.18 2.45 -21.74
N ILE A 181 13.31 2.04 -20.48
CA ILE A 181 12.51 2.54 -19.36
C ILE A 181 13.38 3.43 -18.46
N GLN A 182 12.99 4.71 -18.36
CA GLN A 182 13.50 5.61 -17.32
C GLN A 182 12.56 5.62 -16.12
N ARG A 183 13.10 5.77 -14.91
CA ARG A 183 12.35 5.65 -13.66
C ARG A 183 12.52 6.91 -12.82
N LEU A 184 11.42 7.46 -12.32
CA LEU A 184 11.41 8.57 -11.36
C LEU A 184 10.71 8.14 -10.08
N LEU A 185 11.14 8.72 -8.96
CA LEU A 185 10.47 8.62 -7.67
C LEU A 185 9.86 9.98 -7.33
N ILE A 186 8.60 10.02 -6.93
CA ILE A 186 7.99 11.12 -6.18
C ILE A 186 7.73 10.62 -4.76
N PHE A 187 8.30 11.30 -3.78
CA PHE A 187 8.18 10.89 -2.39
C PHE A 187 7.85 12.06 -1.47
N HIS A 188 6.92 11.79 -0.55
CA HIS A 188 6.64 12.66 0.58
C HIS A 188 6.07 11.82 1.71
N CYS A 189 6.48 12.09 2.94
CA CYS A 189 5.86 11.52 4.12
C CYS A 189 5.33 12.65 5.01
N THR A 190 4.18 12.44 5.66
CA THR A 190 3.52 13.46 6.50
C THR A 190 3.54 13.09 7.99
N GLY A 191 3.43 14.09 8.86
CA GLY A 191 3.36 13.90 10.32
C GLY A 191 4.65 13.34 10.93
N TYR A 192 4.52 12.50 11.96
CA TYR A 192 5.65 11.98 12.76
C TYR A 192 6.42 10.81 12.12
N ARG A 193 6.17 10.52 10.84
CA ARG A 193 6.85 9.42 10.14
C ARG A 193 8.32 9.78 9.93
N ASP A 194 9.18 8.78 9.88
CA ASP A 194 10.62 8.98 9.68
C ASP A 194 11.02 8.51 8.27
N SER A 195 11.37 9.45 7.40
CA SER A 195 11.80 9.14 6.02
C SER A 195 13.09 8.32 5.99
N SER A 196 13.93 8.40 7.04
CA SER A 196 15.17 7.60 7.16
C SER A 196 14.90 6.10 7.26
N GLN A 197 13.68 5.70 7.64
CA GLN A 197 13.25 4.30 7.67
C GLN A 197 12.57 3.85 6.38
N LEU A 198 12.17 4.78 5.51
CA LEU A 198 11.35 4.51 4.32
C LEU A 198 12.17 4.62 3.02
N LEU A 199 12.90 5.73 2.84
CA LEU A 199 13.68 6.00 1.63
C LEU A 199 14.75 4.96 1.31
N PRO A 200 15.48 4.36 2.28
CA PRO A 200 16.53 3.39 1.97
C PRO A 200 16.06 2.17 1.18
N VAL A 201 14.76 1.81 1.26
CA VAL A 201 14.17 0.69 0.51
C VAL A 201 14.32 0.88 -1.00
N PHE A 202 14.36 2.13 -1.47
CA PHE A 202 14.42 2.50 -2.88
C PHE A 202 15.84 2.70 -3.41
N LYS A 203 16.88 2.52 -2.58
CA LYS A 203 18.28 2.83 -2.92
C LYS A 203 18.78 2.11 -4.18
N ASP A 204 18.38 0.87 -4.39
CA ASP A 204 18.88 0.02 -5.50
C ASP A 204 17.92 -0.04 -6.70
N PHE A 205 16.97 0.90 -6.79
CA PHE A 205 16.00 0.99 -7.89
C PHE A 205 16.52 1.81 -9.09
N ASN A 206 17.73 2.37 -8.99
CA ASN A 206 18.38 3.13 -10.08
C ASN A 206 17.46 4.20 -10.69
N PHE A 207 16.76 4.97 -9.86
CA PHE A 207 15.93 6.08 -10.31
C PHE A 207 16.79 7.15 -11.02
N ASN A 208 16.33 7.60 -12.19
CA ASN A 208 16.94 8.69 -12.95
C ASN A 208 16.82 10.04 -12.23
N ALA A 209 15.77 10.22 -11.43
CA ALA A 209 15.68 11.29 -10.44
C ALA A 209 14.71 10.95 -9.30
N ALA A 210 14.94 11.53 -8.13
CA ALA A 210 14.00 11.56 -7.01
C ALA A 210 13.45 12.98 -6.81
N LEU A 211 12.14 13.12 -6.79
CA LEU A 211 11.41 14.37 -6.70
C LEU A 211 10.68 14.42 -5.36
N PHE A 212 10.87 15.49 -4.61
CA PHE A 212 10.27 15.67 -3.29
C PHE A 212 9.33 16.87 -3.34
N CYS A 213 8.05 16.66 -3.05
CA CYS A 213 7.06 17.74 -3.02
C CYS A 213 6.04 17.49 -1.93
N PRO A 214 5.51 18.54 -1.28
CA PRO A 214 4.49 18.37 -0.27
C PRO A 214 3.17 17.93 -0.91
N ALA A 215 2.26 17.37 -0.11
CA ALA A 215 0.89 17.08 -0.53
C ALA A 215 0.06 18.37 -0.65
N ILE A 216 0.43 19.22 -1.61
CA ILE A 216 -0.19 20.50 -1.95
C ILE A 216 -0.39 20.49 -3.46
N ILE A 217 -1.63 20.66 -3.93
CA ILE A 217 -1.95 20.62 -5.36
C ILE A 217 -1.26 21.78 -6.10
N GLU A 218 -1.50 23.02 -5.66
CA GLU A 218 -0.99 24.26 -6.28
C GLU A 218 -0.63 25.29 -5.19
N GLU A 219 0.32 26.19 -5.49
CA GLU A 219 0.80 27.23 -4.55
C GLU A 219 -0.30 28.21 -4.10
N ASN A 220 -1.34 28.43 -4.92
CA ASN A 220 -2.35 29.48 -4.70
C ASN A 220 -3.69 28.96 -4.13
N ASN A 221 -3.84 27.66 -3.91
CA ASN A 221 -5.13 27.03 -3.57
C ASN A 221 -5.24 26.55 -2.11
N SER A 222 -4.65 27.29 -1.16
CA SER A 222 -4.85 27.08 0.28
C SER A 222 -6.29 27.35 0.76
N LEU A 223 -7.24 27.64 -0.14
CA LEU A 223 -8.60 28.09 0.17
C LEU A 223 -9.72 27.16 -0.33
N ILE A 224 -9.42 26.06 -1.02
CA ILE A 224 -10.44 25.11 -1.48
C ILE A 224 -10.08 23.72 -0.98
N ASN A 225 -10.56 23.38 0.22
CA ASN A 225 -11.07 22.06 0.62
C ASN A 225 -11.18 21.96 2.15
N ASP A 226 -12.27 21.37 2.65
CA ASP A 226 -12.53 21.00 4.05
C ASP A 226 -11.55 19.95 4.64
N SER A 227 -10.41 19.75 3.97
CA SER A 227 -9.34 18.81 4.29
C SER A 227 -8.11 19.48 4.93
N ILE A 228 -8.19 20.78 5.26
CA ILE A 228 -7.10 21.47 5.94
C ILE A 228 -7.00 20.91 7.36
N ASN A 229 -6.02 20.05 7.56
CA ASN A 229 -5.51 19.76 8.88
C ASN A 229 -4.96 21.10 9.41
N LEU A 230 -5.71 21.79 10.29
CA LEU A 230 -5.39 23.15 10.81
C LEU A 230 -4.02 23.26 11.53
N ASN A 231 -3.28 22.16 11.63
CA ASN A 231 -1.92 22.08 12.16
C ASN A 231 -0.82 22.09 11.07
N HIS A 232 -1.16 22.21 9.78
CA HIS A 232 -0.25 22.03 8.65
C HIS A 232 0.32 23.38 8.15
N ASP A 233 1.54 23.70 8.57
CA ASP A 233 2.29 24.85 8.06
C ASP A 233 3.00 24.44 6.76
N SER A 234 2.58 25.00 5.63
CA SER A 234 3.16 24.71 4.30
C SER A 234 4.68 24.90 4.26
N SER A 235 5.21 25.83 5.06
CA SER A 235 6.64 26.05 5.18
C SER A 235 7.37 24.88 5.87
N LYS A 236 6.72 24.18 6.81
CA LYS A 236 7.29 23.00 7.48
C LYS A 236 7.38 21.80 6.54
N GLU A 237 6.37 21.59 5.70
CA GLU A 237 6.36 20.48 4.75
C GLU A 237 7.37 20.66 3.63
N LEU A 238 7.54 21.90 3.15
CA LEU A 238 8.58 22.18 2.17
C LEU A 238 9.98 22.00 2.78
N LYS A 239 10.21 22.49 4.02
CA LYS A 239 11.44 22.21 4.78
C LYS A 239 11.69 20.71 4.92
N ARG A 240 10.63 19.92 5.13
CA ARG A 240 10.73 18.47 5.17
C ARG A 240 11.15 17.86 3.84
N CYS A 241 10.57 18.31 2.73
CA CYS A 241 10.97 17.85 1.40
C CYS A 241 12.46 18.12 1.15
N PHE A 242 12.99 19.27 1.59
CA PHE A 242 14.44 19.55 1.54
C PHE A 242 15.27 18.58 2.39
N LYS A 243 14.82 18.24 3.60
CA LYS A 243 15.48 17.23 4.45
C LYS A 243 15.45 15.84 3.82
N ASP A 244 14.31 15.43 3.28
CA ASP A 244 14.14 14.13 2.61
C ASP A 244 15.02 14.04 1.35
N LYS A 245 15.15 15.14 0.59
CA LYS A 245 16.11 15.26 -0.49
C LYS A 245 17.56 15.11 0.00
N GLN A 246 17.93 15.79 1.08
CA GLN A 246 19.29 15.69 1.62
C GLN A 246 19.60 14.24 2.05
N LEU A 247 18.71 13.63 2.81
CA LEU A 247 18.80 12.22 3.21
C LEU A 247 18.95 11.29 1.99
N TRP A 248 18.18 11.55 0.92
CA TRP A 248 18.33 10.80 -0.33
C TRP A 248 19.74 10.93 -0.92
N MET A 249 20.31 12.12 -0.96
CA MET A 249 21.68 12.33 -1.46
C MET A 249 22.72 11.55 -0.63
N GLU A 250 22.62 11.63 0.71
CA GLU A 250 23.52 10.97 1.66
C GLU A 250 23.51 9.43 1.49
N LEU A 251 22.37 8.83 1.10
CA LEU A 251 22.27 7.39 0.85
C LEU A 251 23.20 6.88 -0.27
N PHE A 252 23.59 7.75 -1.21
CA PHE A 252 24.48 7.40 -2.32
C PHE A 252 25.92 7.91 -2.15
N GLU A 253 26.16 8.91 -1.31
CA GLU A 253 27.53 9.36 -0.97
C GLU A 253 28.31 8.24 -0.26
N ASN A 254 27.67 7.48 0.63
CA ASN A 254 28.24 6.31 1.30
C ASN A 254 28.67 5.15 0.36
N LYS A 255 28.28 5.19 -0.94
CA LYS A 255 28.72 4.22 -1.97
C LYS A 255 30.06 4.64 -2.61
N ILE A 256 30.41 5.92 -2.57
CA ILE A 256 31.62 6.46 -3.21
C ILE A 256 32.88 6.13 -2.39
N GLU A 257 32.78 6.12 -1.05
CA GLU A 257 33.93 5.82 -0.18
C GLU A 257 34.25 4.32 -0.06
N ASN A 258 33.24 3.44 -0.15
CA ASN A 258 33.42 1.99 0.04
C ASN A 258 33.79 1.21 -1.23
N ASN A 259 33.74 1.83 -2.42
CA ASN A 259 34.04 1.17 -3.70
C ASN A 259 35.43 1.56 -4.26
N ASN A 260 36.47 1.53 -3.42
CA ASN A 260 37.87 1.55 -3.87
C ASN A 260 38.36 0.22 -4.48
N SER A 261 37.45 -0.70 -4.82
CA SER A 261 37.75 -1.99 -5.44
C SER A 261 36.95 -2.22 -6.74
N LYS A 262 37.60 -1.91 -7.86
CA LYS A 262 37.48 -2.54 -9.20
C LYS A 262 36.09 -2.61 -9.88
N SER A 263 35.40 -1.49 -10.05
CA SER A 263 34.44 -1.34 -11.17
C SER A 263 34.53 0.05 -11.79
N ASN A 264 34.92 0.15 -13.07
CA ASN A 264 35.07 1.39 -13.85
C ASN A 264 33.74 2.11 -14.20
N GLN A 265 32.70 1.99 -13.38
CA GLN A 265 31.51 2.84 -13.50
C GLN A 265 31.55 3.88 -12.40
N ILE A 266 31.90 5.11 -12.77
CA ILE A 266 31.77 6.29 -11.91
C ILE A 266 30.31 6.33 -11.45
N PRO A 267 29.99 6.28 -10.14
CA PRO A 267 28.63 6.43 -9.67
C PRO A 267 28.12 7.81 -10.12
N THR A 268 27.19 7.85 -11.07
CA THR A 268 26.50 9.09 -11.42
C THR A 268 25.82 9.63 -10.17
N LYS A 269 26.19 10.84 -9.74
CA LYS A 269 25.59 11.52 -8.58
C LYS A 269 24.07 11.41 -8.64
N PRO A 270 23.36 11.03 -7.55
CA PRO A 270 21.91 10.95 -7.57
C PRO A 270 21.32 12.31 -7.96
N ASN A 271 20.41 12.31 -8.93
CA ASN A 271 19.66 13.51 -9.30
C ASN A 271 18.45 13.63 -8.37
N ALA A 272 18.37 14.71 -7.61
CA ALA A 272 17.25 14.95 -6.69
C ALA A 272 16.79 16.41 -6.68
N GLN A 273 15.47 16.62 -6.73
CA GLN A 273 14.86 17.95 -6.82
C GLN A 273 13.71 18.10 -5.83
N CYS A 274 13.49 19.33 -5.35
CA CYS A 274 12.32 19.67 -4.54
C CYS A 274 11.42 20.61 -5.33
N PHE A 275 10.11 20.42 -5.20
CA PHE A 275 9.09 21.30 -5.75
C PHE A 275 8.16 21.78 -4.62
N SER A 276 7.53 22.93 -4.81
CA SER A 276 6.61 23.50 -3.82
C SER A 276 5.23 22.84 -3.82
N CYS A 277 4.84 22.20 -4.92
CA CYS A 277 3.54 21.55 -5.08
C CYS A 277 3.57 20.40 -6.11
N ILE A 278 2.49 19.62 -6.13
CA ILE A 278 2.31 18.47 -7.02
C ILE A 278 2.20 18.93 -8.47
N SER A 279 1.45 20.00 -8.77
CA SER A 279 1.29 20.49 -10.14
C SER A 279 2.63 20.84 -10.80
N GLN A 280 3.52 21.58 -10.10
CA GLN A 280 4.87 21.87 -10.61
C GLN A 280 5.71 20.60 -10.84
N THR A 281 5.57 19.61 -9.96
CA THR A 281 6.26 18.32 -10.10
C THR A 281 5.80 17.57 -11.35
N LEU A 282 4.48 17.52 -11.59
CA LEU A 282 3.88 16.87 -12.77
C LEU A 282 4.19 17.61 -14.08
N GLU A 283 4.25 18.94 -14.06
CA GLU A 283 4.73 19.74 -15.20
C GLU A 283 6.18 19.41 -15.55
N TRP A 284 7.05 19.34 -14.54
CA TRP A 284 8.44 18.95 -14.74
C TRP A 284 8.57 17.55 -15.34
N ILE A 285 7.80 16.58 -14.83
CA ILE A 285 7.74 15.22 -15.37
C ILE A 285 7.28 15.20 -16.84
N THR A 286 6.28 16.02 -17.17
CA THR A 286 5.78 16.14 -18.54
C THR A 286 6.87 16.67 -19.47
N LYS A 287 7.59 17.74 -19.06
CA LYS A 287 8.73 18.30 -19.81
C LYS A 287 9.88 17.29 -19.93
N TYR A 288 10.18 16.55 -18.85
CA TYR A 288 11.19 15.49 -18.84
C TYR A 288 10.85 14.41 -19.87
N SER A 289 9.60 13.94 -19.89
CA SER A 289 9.11 12.93 -20.82
C SER A 289 9.20 13.38 -22.29
N LEU A 290 8.91 14.66 -22.58
CA LEU A 290 9.00 15.21 -23.95
C LEU A 290 10.44 15.25 -24.50
N ASN A 291 11.43 15.32 -23.61
CA ASN A 291 12.85 15.33 -23.97
C ASN A 291 13.45 13.92 -24.09
N MET A 292 12.68 12.87 -23.79
CA MET A 292 13.14 11.48 -23.94
C MET A 292 13.14 11.06 -25.41
N SER A 293 14.06 10.15 -25.77
CA SER A 293 14.08 9.53 -27.10
C SER A 293 12.77 8.82 -27.40
N LYS A 294 12.31 8.92 -28.65
CA LYS A 294 11.08 8.28 -29.12
C LYS A 294 11.13 6.77 -28.88
N GLY A 295 10.09 6.22 -28.26
CA GLY A 295 10.01 4.80 -27.90
C GLY A 295 10.43 4.50 -26.45
N ASN A 296 10.94 5.49 -25.71
CA ASN A 296 11.22 5.33 -24.29
C ASN A 296 9.96 5.55 -23.45
N GLU A 297 9.83 4.74 -22.40
CA GLU A 297 8.76 4.83 -21.42
C GLU A 297 9.29 5.46 -20.12
N LEU A 298 8.45 6.26 -19.46
CA LEU A 298 8.75 6.89 -18.19
C LEU A 298 7.89 6.27 -17.10
N HIS A 299 8.51 5.58 -16.15
CA HIS A 299 7.83 5.01 -14.99
C HIS A 299 8.03 5.90 -13.77
N VAL A 300 6.95 6.42 -13.21
CA VAL A 300 6.97 7.33 -12.06
C VAL A 300 6.32 6.65 -10.88
N LEU A 301 7.10 6.33 -9.83
CA LEU A 301 6.56 5.83 -8.57
C LEU A 301 6.17 7.01 -7.66
N ILE A 302 4.94 7.05 -7.17
CA ILE A 302 4.43 8.05 -6.23
C ILE A 302 4.01 7.34 -4.95
N THR A 303 4.71 7.63 -3.85
CA THR A 303 4.49 6.94 -2.57
C THR A 303 4.93 7.76 -1.35
N GLY A 304 4.81 7.19 -0.15
CA GLY A 304 5.19 7.80 1.13
C GLY A 304 4.03 8.44 1.90
N SER A 305 2.95 8.79 1.21
CA SER A 305 1.78 9.46 1.81
C SER A 305 0.50 9.16 1.02
N LEU A 306 -0.59 8.87 1.74
CA LEU A 306 -1.92 8.77 1.15
C LEU A 306 -2.41 10.11 0.59
N HIS A 307 -2.04 11.24 1.21
CA HIS A 307 -2.42 12.57 0.75
C HIS A 307 -1.73 12.91 -0.57
N LEU A 308 -0.41 12.67 -0.65
CA LEU A 308 0.35 12.89 -1.90
C LEU A 308 -0.27 12.09 -3.05
N VAL A 309 -0.56 10.80 -2.81
CA VAL A 309 -1.13 9.92 -3.84
C VAL A 309 -2.55 10.34 -4.21
N GLY A 310 -3.40 10.67 -3.23
CA GLY A 310 -4.77 11.12 -3.47
C GLY A 310 -4.84 12.44 -4.25
N ASP A 311 -4.03 13.42 -3.87
CA ASP A 311 -3.98 14.72 -4.55
C ASP A 311 -3.40 14.60 -5.96
N THR A 312 -2.38 13.74 -6.13
CA THR A 312 -1.84 13.42 -7.47
C THR A 312 -2.90 12.75 -8.35
N LEU A 313 -3.66 11.80 -7.80
CA LEU A 313 -4.77 11.15 -8.50
C LEU A 313 -5.82 12.17 -8.96
N ALA A 314 -6.22 13.10 -8.10
CA ALA A 314 -7.20 14.12 -8.43
C ALA A 314 -6.77 14.98 -9.64
N ILE A 315 -5.48 15.33 -9.72
CA ILE A 315 -4.93 16.08 -10.87
C ILE A 315 -4.89 15.20 -12.13
N LEU A 316 -4.41 13.96 -12.01
CA LEU A 316 -4.27 13.04 -13.14
C LEU A 316 -5.63 12.68 -13.75
N GLU A 317 -6.64 12.37 -12.94
CA GLU A 317 -7.97 11.99 -13.40
C GLU A 317 -8.71 13.14 -14.09
N ARG A 318 -8.65 14.37 -13.54
CA ARG A 318 -9.18 15.57 -14.21
C ARG A 318 -8.63 15.69 -15.63
N SER A 319 -7.32 15.55 -15.77
CA SER A 319 -6.64 15.68 -17.06
C SER A 319 -6.91 14.53 -18.04
N LEU A 320 -7.40 13.38 -17.57
CA LEU A 320 -7.80 12.26 -18.43
C LEU A 320 -9.21 12.46 -18.94
N ASN A 321 -10.13 12.92 -18.08
CA ASN A 321 -11.51 13.18 -18.45
C ASN A 321 -11.61 14.33 -19.48
N GLU A 322 -10.82 15.39 -19.32
CA GLU A 322 -10.73 16.48 -20.31
C GLU A 322 -10.28 16.00 -21.71
N LEU A 323 -9.48 14.94 -21.78
CA LEU A 323 -9.03 14.35 -23.06
C LEU A 323 -10.08 13.44 -23.69
N GLU A 324 -11.02 12.90 -22.90
CA GLU A 324 -12.14 12.10 -23.39
C GLU A 324 -13.30 12.97 -23.87
N GLU A 325 -13.54 14.13 -23.24
CA GLU A 325 -14.57 15.09 -23.68
C GLU A 325 -14.24 15.81 -24.99
N LEU A 326 -12.96 15.81 -25.41
CA LEU A 326 -12.48 16.41 -26.67
C LEU A 326 -12.50 15.44 -27.87
N LYS A 327 -13.04 14.22 -27.70
CA LYS A 327 -13.14 13.20 -28.77
C LYS A 327 -14.58 12.91 -29.17
#